data_AF-U7Q941-F1
#
_entry.id   AF-U7Q941-F1
#
_cell.length_a   1.000
_cell.length_b   1.000
_cell.length_c   1.000
_cell.angle_alpha   90.00
_cell.angle_beta   90.00
_cell.angle_gamma   90.00
#
_symmetry.space_group_name_H-M   'P 1'
#
loop_
_entity.id
_entity.type
_entity.pdbx_description
1 polymer ?
#
loop_
_entity_poly.entity_id
_entity_poly.type
_entity_poly.pdbx_seq_one_letter_code
_entity_poly.pdbx_strand_id
1 'polypeptide(L)'
;MNEENKRILLSILCHGSIFFSCSIVSVAIPLAILYIFKDRVVRANAKEALNFHLTVFIWVIIAGIFILSLIMLYIGLTLVPLIGLLGRIMLYIGLILLLLFNLRIFIMPIIGIVAVMNEPSVPYRYPGIFRLIK
;
A
#
# COMPACT_ATOMS: atom_id res chain seq x y z
N MET A 1 -2.96 27.40 -14.08
CA MET A 1 -3.52 26.60 -12.95
C MET A 1 -3.37 27.45 -11.70
N ASN A 2 -4.43 27.62 -10.90
CA ASN A 2 -4.34 28.35 -9.62
C ASN A 2 -3.60 27.49 -8.57
N GLU A 3 -3.20 28.10 -7.45
CA GLU A 3 -2.43 27.40 -6.41
C GLU A 3 -3.20 26.26 -5.75
N GLU A 4 -4.53 26.39 -5.64
CA GLU A 4 -5.41 25.35 -5.11
C GLU A 4 -5.44 24.11 -6.02
N ASN A 5 -5.71 24.28 -7.32
CA ASN A 5 -5.73 23.17 -8.28
C ASN A 5 -4.36 22.51 -8.39
N LYS A 6 -3.28 23.29 -8.27
CA LYS A 6 -1.92 22.76 -8.21
C LYS A 6 -1.71 21.87 -6.99
N ARG A 7 -2.18 22.30 -5.82
CA ARG A 7 -2.12 21.51 -4.59
C ARG A 7 -2.92 20.22 -4.69
N ILE A 8 -4.15 20.30 -5.22
CA ILE A 8 -5.00 19.13 -5.47
C ILE A 8 -4.26 18.14 -6.37
N LEU A 9 -3.79 18.59 -7.54
CA LEU A 9 -3.12 17.74 -8.52
C LEU A 9 -1.90 17.02 -7.91
N LEU A 10 -1.03 17.77 -7.22
CA LEU A 10 0.16 17.18 -6.60
C LEU A 10 -0.19 16.21 -5.46
N SER A 11 -1.23 16.51 -4.68
CA SER A 11 -1.68 15.63 -3.59
C SER A 11 -2.31 14.33 -4.12
N ILE A 12 -3.11 14.43 -5.20
CA ILE A 12 -3.66 13.27 -5.91
C ILE A 12 -2.51 12.42 -6.46
N LEU A 13 -1.49 13.03 -7.07
CA LEU A 13 -0.33 12.29 -7.57
C LEU A 13 0.42 11.54 -6.46
N CYS A 14 0.54 12.13 -5.25
CA CYS A 14 1.11 11.43 -4.11
C CYS A 14 0.34 10.16 -3.77
N HIS A 15 -0.99 10.25 -3.58
CA HIS A 15 -1.80 9.09 -3.20
C HIS A 15 -1.99 8.09 -4.35
N GLY A 16 -2.16 8.58 -5.58
CA GLY A 16 -2.35 7.76 -6.77
C GLY A 16 -1.08 7.06 -7.25
N SER A 17 0.10 7.50 -6.79
CA SER A 17 1.38 6.92 -7.20
C SER A 17 1.47 5.40 -6.95
N ILE A 18 0.82 4.89 -5.90
CA ILE A 18 0.76 3.46 -5.56
C ILE A 18 0.15 2.59 -6.67
N PHE A 19 -0.69 3.15 -7.55
CA PHE A 19 -1.27 2.40 -8.67
C PHE A 19 -0.27 2.15 -9.82
N PHE A 20 0.91 2.76 -9.79
CA PHE A 20 2.01 2.44 -10.71
C PHE A 20 2.78 1.16 -10.32
N SER A 21 2.18 0.27 -9.52
CA SER A 21 2.74 -1.00 -9.00
C SER A 21 3.96 -0.82 -8.08
N CYS A 22 4.73 -1.90 -7.85
CA CYS A 22 6.07 -1.85 -7.20
C CYS A 22 7.16 -1.21 -8.08
N SER A 23 6.80 -0.42 -9.09
CA SER A 23 7.79 0.26 -9.92
C SER A 23 8.53 1.34 -9.11
N ILE A 24 9.76 1.64 -9.51
CA ILE A 24 10.54 2.76 -8.94
C ILE A 24 9.74 4.07 -9.07
N VAL A 25 8.97 4.22 -10.15
CA VAL A 25 8.11 5.40 -10.41
C VAL A 25 7.11 5.64 -9.28
N SER A 26 6.52 4.58 -8.73
CA SER A 26 5.53 4.61 -7.66
C SER A 26 6.03 5.34 -6.40
N VAL A 27 7.27 5.07 -5.99
CA VAL A 27 7.90 5.74 -4.84
C VAL A 27 8.56 7.05 -5.23
N ALA A 28 9.11 7.13 -6.44
CA ALA A 28 9.81 8.31 -6.93
C ALA A 28 8.90 9.53 -7.07
N ILE A 29 7.63 9.36 -7.46
CA ILE A 29 6.66 10.48 -7.55
C ILE A 29 6.50 11.23 -6.21
N PRO A 30 6.04 10.59 -5.11
CA PRO A 30 5.89 11.28 -3.85
C PRO A 30 7.24 11.72 -3.26
N LEU A 31 8.34 11.00 -3.52
CA LEU A 31 9.68 11.42 -3.11
C LEU A 31 10.10 12.72 -3.80
N ALA A 32 9.95 12.81 -5.13
CA ALA A 32 10.26 14.01 -5.89
C ALA A 32 9.38 15.18 -5.43
N ILE A 33 8.08 14.95 -5.24
CA ILE A 33 7.15 15.98 -4.77
C ILE A 33 7.57 16.52 -3.40
N LEU A 34 8.00 15.64 -2.49
CA LEU A 34 8.45 16.01 -1.15
C LEU A 34 9.65 16.97 -1.17
N TYR A 35 10.61 16.77 -2.07
CA TYR A 35 11.84 17.57 -2.14
C TYR A 35 11.71 18.81 -3.04
N ILE A 36 10.90 18.76 -4.10
CA ILE A 36 10.78 19.85 -5.08
C ILE A 36 9.83 20.96 -4.59
N PHE A 37 8.72 20.60 -3.94
CA PHE A 37 7.67 21.56 -3.60
C PHE A 37 7.75 22.05 -2.15
N LYS A 38 7.43 23.34 -1.93
CA LYS A 38 7.48 23.98 -0.60
C LYS A 38 6.13 24.03 0.13
N ASP A 39 5.02 23.75 -0.56
CA ASP A 39 3.68 23.77 0.03
C ASP A 39 3.58 22.74 1.17
N ARG A 40 3.18 23.21 2.36
CA ARG A 40 3.16 22.38 3.57
C ARG A 40 2.19 21.20 3.46
N VAL A 41 1.03 21.39 2.83
CA VAL A 41 0.00 20.36 2.66
C VAL A 41 0.48 19.33 1.65
N VAL A 42 1.01 19.76 0.50
CA VAL A 42 1.56 18.87 -0.53
C VAL A 42 2.66 17.98 0.04
N ARG A 43 3.61 18.56 0.78
CA ARG A 43 4.69 17.77 1.41
C ARG A 43 4.16 16.83 2.48
N ALA A 44 3.15 17.21 3.25
CA ALA A 44 2.55 16.34 4.25
C ALA A 44 1.88 15.12 3.59
N ASN A 45 1.13 15.33 2.49
CA ASN A 45 0.57 14.25 1.67
C ASN A 45 1.66 13.37 1.06
N ALA A 46 2.76 13.97 0.59
CA ALA A 46 3.91 13.24 0.04
C ALA A 46 4.57 12.33 1.09
N LYS A 47 4.80 12.84 2.31
CA LYS A 47 5.33 12.02 3.42
C LYS A 47 4.39 10.89 3.81
N GLU A 48 3.09 11.19 3.89
CA GLU A 48 2.10 10.18 4.26
C GLU A 48 1.99 9.08 3.19
N ALA A 49 2.03 9.45 1.90
CA ALA A 49 2.10 8.50 0.81
C ALA A 49 3.38 7.64 0.87
N LEU A 50 4.55 8.22 1.11
CA LEU A 50 5.80 7.45 1.28
C LEU A 50 5.73 6.48 2.46
N ASN A 51 5.19 6.91 3.60
CA ASN A 51 4.97 6.04 4.75
C ASN A 51 4.02 4.89 4.44
N PHE A 52 2.99 5.14 3.62
CA PHE A 52 2.10 4.10 3.12
C PHE A 52 2.83 3.11 2.21
N HIS A 53 3.62 3.57 1.23
CA HIS A 53 4.46 2.72 0.38
C HIS A 53 5.38 1.81 1.21
N LEU A 54 6.10 2.37 2.18
CA LEU A 54 6.95 1.60 3.09
C LEU A 54 6.16 0.57 3.88
N THR A 55 4.98 0.94 4.40
CA THR A 55 4.10 0.01 5.12
C THR A 55 3.66 -1.14 4.21
N VAL A 56 3.27 -0.85 2.97
CA VAL A 56 2.87 -1.86 1.99
C VAL A 56 4.05 -2.79 1.67
N PHE A 57 5.26 -2.26 1.45
CA PHE A 57 6.44 -3.10 1.18
C PHE A 57 6.77 -4.04 2.34
N ILE A 58 6.70 -3.56 3.58
CA ILE A 58 6.90 -4.40 4.76
C ILE A 58 5.87 -5.54 4.77
N TRP A 59 4.59 -5.24 4.56
CA TRP A 59 3.53 -6.25 4.55
C TRP A 59 3.66 -7.23 3.39
N VAL A 60 4.05 -6.77 2.20
CA VAL A 60 4.27 -7.63 1.02
C VAL A 60 5.44 -8.59 1.26
N ILE A 61 6.53 -8.14 1.89
CA ILE A 61 7.66 -9.02 2.26
C ILE A 61 7.20 -10.08 3.27
N ILE A 62 6.49 -9.69 4.33
CA ILE A 62 5.96 -10.62 5.34
C ILE A 62 5.02 -11.63 4.69
N ALA A 63 4.09 -11.17 3.86
CA ALA A 63 3.15 -12.02 3.13
C ALA A 63 3.88 -12.98 2.17
N GLY A 64 4.92 -12.51 1.48
CA GLY A 64 5.73 -13.33 0.57
C GLY A 64 6.47 -14.45 1.29
N ILE A 65 7.07 -14.17 2.45
CA ILE A 65 7.72 -15.20 3.29
C ILE A 65 6.70 -16.23 3.78
N PHE A 66 5.52 -15.77 4.20
CA PHE A 66 4.43 -16.65 4.62
C PHE A 66 3.90 -17.53 3.47
N ILE A 67 3.72 -16.98 2.27
CA ILE A 67 3.32 -17.77 1.10
C ILE A 67 4.40 -18.81 0.75
N LEU A 68 5.68 -18.44 0.78
CA LEU A 68 6.78 -19.37 0.50
C LEU A 68 6.79 -20.55 1.48
N SER A 69 6.59 -20.28 2.78
CA SER A 69 6.52 -21.35 3.79
C SER A 69 5.30 -22.27 3.58
N LEU A 70 4.15 -21.70 3.18
CA LEU A 70 2.96 -22.47 2.80
C LEU A 70 3.18 -23.36 1.57
N ILE A 71 3.93 -22.89 0.57
CA ILE A 71 4.27 -23.69 -0.62
C ILE A 71 5.16 -24.88 -0.23
N MET A 72 6.18 -24.65 0.60
CA MET A 72 7.05 -25.73 1.10
C MET A 72 6.24 -26.76 1.89
N LEU A 73 5.30 -26.29 2.72
CA LEU A 73 4.36 -27.15 3.45
C LEU A 73 3.46 -27.96 2.51
N TYR A 74 2.93 -27.33 1.45
CA TYR A 74 2.10 -28.00 0.45
C TYR A 74 2.83 -29.13 -0.28
N ILE A 75 4.10 -28.90 -0.66
CA ILE A 75 4.96 -29.91 -1.29
C ILE A 75 5.17 -31.09 -0.31
N GLY A 76 5.50 -30.80 0.95
CA GLY A 76 5.69 -31.81 1.98
C GLY A 76 4.42 -32.64 2.28
N LEU A 77 3.24 -32.00 2.32
CA LEU A 77 1.96 -32.68 2.56
C LEU A 77 1.52 -33.60 1.42
N THR A 78 2.05 -33.43 0.21
CA THR A 78 1.70 -34.27 -0.93
C THR A 78 2.16 -35.72 -0.76
N LEU A 79 3.11 -35.96 0.14
CA LEU A 79 3.62 -37.29 0.49
C LEU A 79 2.68 -38.08 1.43
N VAL A 80 1.68 -37.43 2.06
CA VAL A 80 0.73 -38.07 3.01
C VAL A 80 -0.72 -37.75 2.62
N PRO A 81 -1.46 -38.66 1.94
CA PRO A 81 -2.71 -38.31 1.26
C PRO A 81 -3.84 -37.76 2.15
N LEU A 82 -4.09 -38.37 3.31
CA LEU A 82 -5.25 -38.05 4.15
C LEU A 82 -5.05 -36.74 4.96
N ILE A 83 -3.87 -36.55 5.55
CA ILE A 83 -3.49 -35.32 6.26
C ILE A 83 -3.28 -34.18 5.23
N GLY A 84 -2.80 -34.54 4.04
CA GLY A 84 -2.68 -33.70 2.84
C GLY A 84 -3.92 -32.86 2.54
N LEU A 85 -5.09 -33.49 2.56
CA LEU A 85 -6.34 -32.84 2.15
C LEU A 85 -6.76 -31.71 3.10
N LEU A 86 -6.73 -31.95 4.42
CA LEU A 86 -7.11 -30.93 5.41
C LEU A 86 -6.15 -29.72 5.37
N GLY A 87 -4.84 -29.97 5.25
CA GLY A 87 -3.85 -28.90 5.14
C GLY A 87 -4.01 -28.06 3.88
N ARG A 88 -4.42 -28.67 2.75
CA ARG A 88 -4.73 -27.94 1.51
C ARG A 88 -5.94 -27.02 1.68
N ILE A 89 -7.00 -27.46 2.35
CA ILE A 89 -8.17 -26.63 2.63
C ILE A 89 -7.77 -25.42 3.49
N MET A 90 -7.01 -25.63 4.56
CA MET A 90 -6.52 -24.54 5.41
C MET A 90 -5.64 -23.56 4.64
N LEU A 91 -4.81 -24.06 3.72
CA LEU A 91 -3.95 -23.25 2.86
C LEU A 91 -4.76 -22.34 1.92
N TYR A 92 -5.79 -22.88 1.25
CA TYR A 92 -6.65 -22.06 0.40
C TYR A 92 -7.43 -21.01 1.19
N ILE A 93 -7.93 -21.36 2.38
CA ILE A 93 -8.59 -20.40 3.29
C ILE A 93 -7.61 -19.28 3.67
N GLY A 94 -6.39 -19.62 4.07
CA GLY A 94 -5.35 -18.65 4.41
C GLY A 94 -5.03 -17.71 3.25
N LEU A 95 -4.93 -18.24 2.03
CA LEU A 95 -4.68 -17.44 0.82
C LEU A 95 -5.84 -16.47 0.52
N ILE A 96 -7.08 -16.92 0.64
CA ILE A 96 -8.27 -16.07 0.45
C ILE A 96 -8.30 -14.94 1.49
N LEU A 97 -8.07 -15.26 2.77
CA LEU A 97 -8.04 -14.25 3.83
C LEU A 97 -6.92 -13.22 3.61
N LEU A 98 -5.75 -13.68 3.15
CA LEU A 98 -4.64 -12.80 2.80
C LEU A 98 -5.01 -11.86 1.64
N LEU A 99 -5.66 -12.35 0.59
CA LEU A 99 -6.14 -11.52 -0.52
C LEU A 99 -7.14 -10.46 -0.05
N LEU A 100 -8.12 -10.85 0.77
CA LEU A 100 -9.12 -9.92 1.33
C LEU A 100 -8.47 -8.84 2.19
N PHE A 101 -7.49 -9.20 3.03
CA PHE A 101 -6.75 -8.25 3.86
C PHE A 101 -6.02 -7.19 3.01
N ASN A 102 -5.46 -7.60 1.86
CA ASN A 102 -4.69 -6.73 0.97
C ASN A 102 -5.55 -5.78 0.13
N LEU A 103 -6.88 -5.91 0.10
CA LEU A 103 -7.76 -4.93 -0.56
C LEU A 103 -7.59 -3.50 -0.02
N ARG A 104 -7.13 -3.37 1.23
CA ARG A 104 -6.81 -2.08 1.84
C ARG A 104 -5.75 -1.28 1.07
N ILE A 105 -4.87 -1.95 0.33
CA ILE A 105 -3.84 -1.32 -0.50
C ILE A 105 -4.48 -0.45 -1.61
N PHE A 106 -5.66 -0.84 -2.11
CA PHE A 106 -6.38 -0.09 -3.15
C PHE A 106 -7.40 0.88 -2.57
N ILE A 107 -8.15 0.44 -1.54
CA ILE A 107 -9.23 1.25 -0.95
C ILE A 107 -8.69 2.51 -0.31
N MET A 108 -7.62 2.40 0.49
CA MET A 108 -7.09 3.54 1.25
C MET A 108 -6.61 4.68 0.34
N PRO A 109 -5.83 4.45 -0.73
CA PRO A 109 -5.44 5.51 -1.65
C PRO A 109 -6.60 6.18 -2.38
N ILE A 110 -7.65 5.43 -2.75
CA ILE A 110 -8.85 6.02 -3.34
C ILE A 110 -9.50 6.99 -2.36
N ILE A 111 -9.63 6.60 -1.08
CA ILE A 111 -10.14 7.49 -0.03
C ILE A 111 -9.24 8.71 0.12
N GLY A 112 -7.92 8.53 0.11
CA GLY A 112 -6.95 9.63 0.18
C GLY A 112 -7.09 10.63 -0.98
N ILE A 113 -7.28 10.13 -2.20
CA ILE A 113 -7.54 10.96 -3.40
C ILE A 113 -8.83 11.77 -3.23
N VAL A 114 -9.93 11.11 -2.84
CA VAL A 114 -11.22 11.80 -2.63
C VAL A 114 -11.12 12.83 -1.51
N ALA A 115 -10.42 12.52 -0.42
CA ALA A 115 -10.25 13.43 0.70
C ALA A 115 -9.51 14.71 0.30
N VAL A 116 -8.38 14.61 -0.43
CA VAL A 116 -7.60 15.78 -0.85
C VAL A 116 -8.28 16.59 -1.96
N MET A 117 -9.24 16.00 -2.68
CA MET A 117 -10.10 16.72 -3.63
C MET A 117 -11.18 17.53 -2.93
N ASN A 118 -11.77 16.99 -1.85
CA ASN A 118 -12.85 17.65 -1.11
C ASN A 118 -12.33 18.73 -0.17
N GLU A 119 -11.17 18.52 0.47
CA GLU A 119 -10.64 19.46 1.46
C GLU A 119 -9.13 19.71 1.25
N PRO A 120 -8.76 20.48 0.20
CA PRO A 120 -7.37 20.62 -0.24
C PRO A 120 -6.45 21.30 0.78
N SER A 121 -6.99 21.97 1.79
CA SER A 121 -6.22 22.64 2.85
C SER A 121 -5.72 21.66 3.93
N VAL A 122 -6.26 20.44 3.97
CA VAL A 122 -5.98 19.44 5.00
C VAL A 122 -5.26 18.23 4.38
N PRO A 123 -4.09 17.83 4.89
CA PRO A 123 -3.42 16.63 4.39
C PRO A 123 -4.12 15.37 4.89
N TYR A 124 -4.26 14.37 4.00
CA TYR A 124 -4.83 13.08 4.36
C TYR A 124 -3.85 12.25 5.19
N ARG A 125 -4.37 11.51 6.17
CA ARG A 125 -3.59 10.66 7.09
C ARG A 125 -4.12 9.24 7.03
N TYR A 126 -3.29 8.29 6.57
CA TYR A 126 -3.71 6.90 6.47
C TYR A 126 -3.87 6.28 7.88
N PRO A 127 -4.98 5.60 8.17
CA PRO A 127 -5.12 4.86 9.42
C PRO A 127 -4.26 3.59 9.40
N GLY A 128 -3.66 3.23 10.53
CA GLY A 128 -3.00 1.94 10.71
C GLY A 128 -1.69 1.72 9.94
N ILE A 129 -0.99 2.79 9.55
CA ILE A 129 0.30 2.71 8.84
C ILE A 129 1.50 3.04 9.73
N PHE A 130 2.68 2.54 9.36
CA PHE A 130 3.93 2.92 10.01
C PHE A 130 4.40 4.29 9.52
N ARG A 131 4.62 5.23 10.44
CA ARG A 131 5.12 6.59 10.13
C ARG A 131 6.60 6.70 10.43
N LEU A 132 7.41 6.26 9.47
CA LEU A 132 8.86 6.25 9.58
C LEU A 132 9.47 7.60 9.16
N ILE A 133 8.84 8.28 8.20
CA ILE A 133 9.21 9.61 7.72
C ILE A 133 8.37 10.65 8.46
N LYS A 134 9.03 11.54 9.22
CA LYS A 134 8.42 12.65 9.98
C LYS A 134 8.47 13.96 9.21
#